data_AF-A0A6C0JU66-F1
#
_entry.id   AF-A0A6C0JU66-F1
#
_cell.length_a   1.000
_cell.length_b   1.000
_cell.length_c   1.000
_cell.angle_alpha   90.00
_cell.angle_beta   90.00
_cell.angle_gamma   90.00
#
_symmetry.space_group_name_H-M   'P 1'
#
loop_
_entity.id
_entity.type
_entity.pdbx_description
1 polymer ?
#
loop_
_entity_poly.entity_id
_entity_poly.type
_entity_poly.pdbx_seq_one_letter_code
_entity_poly.pdbx_strand_id
1 'polypeptide(L)'
;MQIELKIILLNNRMKIYFKDYPEFKPNITPKEMFEIGIMGGSYFREIKSPKTKKTYKNHHKKFKFLNNISKEKLTKQTYDKNINFYKVEVGTSYEFWMSKNWIKEEYDPYGWIQWYCNFYQGRRTDDDLRQINRWKKSTGPKGRFRNQLQRKINEVGSNNEKIYPRLRQTLLHWGFDSRKMKVNK
;
A
#
# COMPACT_ATOMS: atom_id res chain seq x y z
N MET A 1 8.50 -12.22 -22.62
CA MET A 1 8.93 -13.00 -21.44
C MET A 1 7.84 -12.87 -20.37
N GLN A 2 6.96 -13.87 -20.23
CA GLN A 2 5.96 -13.88 -19.15
C GLN A 2 6.68 -14.12 -17.82
N ILE A 3 6.55 -13.18 -16.87
CA ILE A 3 7.15 -13.30 -15.56
C ILE A 3 6.15 -14.04 -14.65
N GLU A 4 6.52 -15.25 -14.23
CA GLU A 4 5.74 -16.05 -13.26
C GLU A 4 5.72 -15.36 -11.89
N LEU A 5 4.57 -14.82 -11.50
CA LEU A 5 4.29 -14.50 -10.09
C LEU A 5 4.10 -15.83 -9.34
N LYS A 6 5.14 -16.34 -8.69
CA LYS A 6 4.99 -17.51 -7.80
C LYS A 6 4.46 -17.06 -6.45
N ILE A 7 3.18 -17.31 -6.20
CA ILE A 7 2.65 -17.36 -4.84
C ILE A 7 3.16 -18.67 -4.22
N ILE A 8 4.23 -18.59 -3.43
CA ILE A 8 4.77 -19.75 -2.75
C ILE A 8 4.12 -19.83 -1.36
N LEU A 9 3.42 -20.93 -1.10
CA LEU A 9 3.00 -21.31 0.25
C LEU A 9 4.21 -21.92 0.96
N LEU A 10 4.84 -21.17 1.86
CA LEU A 10 5.82 -21.71 2.80
C LEU A 10 5.19 -21.69 4.20
N ASN A 11 5.06 -22.85 4.83
CA ASN A 11 4.55 -23.01 6.20
C ASN A 11 3.15 -22.42 6.42
N ASN A 12 2.19 -22.72 5.53
CA ASN A 12 0.80 -22.20 5.58
C ASN A 12 0.68 -20.66 5.62
N ARG A 13 1.71 -19.92 5.17
CA ARG A 13 1.66 -18.47 5.02
C ARG A 13 1.89 -18.09 3.56
N MET A 14 0.91 -17.42 2.97
CA MET A 14 1.04 -16.80 1.65
C MET A 14 2.19 -15.78 1.70
N LYS A 15 3.32 -16.12 1.10
CA LYS A 15 4.45 -15.19 0.93
C LYS A 15 4.40 -14.64 -0.49
N ILE A 16 4.23 -13.33 -0.59
CA ILE A 16 4.40 -12.61 -1.85
C ILE A 16 5.90 -12.58 -2.12
N TYR A 17 6.30 -13.15 -3.25
CA TYR A 17 7.69 -13.26 -3.65
C TYR A 17 7.84 -12.85 -5.11
N PHE A 18 8.79 -11.97 -5.37
CA PHE A 18 9.14 -11.50 -6.70
C PHE A 18 10.59 -11.93 -6.97
N LYS A 19 10.80 -12.81 -7.96
CA LYS A 19 12.12 -13.39 -8.26
C LYS A 19 13.15 -12.32 -8.61
N ASP A 20 12.72 -11.30 -9.34
CA ASP A 20 13.52 -10.19 -9.82
C ASP A 20 13.76 -9.09 -8.78
N TYR A 21 12.97 -9.07 -7.71
CA TYR A 21 13.12 -8.14 -6.58
C TYR A 21 12.92 -8.87 -5.25
N PRO A 22 13.82 -9.80 -4.90
CA PRO A 22 13.65 -10.68 -3.75
C PRO A 22 13.60 -9.93 -2.41
N GLU A 23 14.10 -8.70 -2.34
CA GLU A 23 14.06 -7.84 -1.15
C GLU A 23 12.71 -7.14 -0.93
N PHE A 24 11.87 -7.04 -1.97
CA PHE A 24 10.53 -6.47 -1.86
C PHE A 24 9.56 -7.54 -1.37
N LYS A 25 9.23 -7.50 -0.07
CA LYS A 25 8.44 -8.53 0.62
C LYS A 25 7.24 -7.94 1.36
N PRO A 26 6.27 -7.32 0.67
CA PRO A 26 4.98 -6.98 1.29
C PRO A 26 4.31 -8.26 1.82
N ASN A 27 3.50 -8.15 2.88
CA ASN A 27 2.84 -9.32 3.49
C ASN A 27 1.33 -9.40 3.22
N ILE A 28 0.84 -8.51 2.34
CA ILE A 28 -0.51 -8.45 1.78
C ILE A 28 -0.46 -7.94 0.34
N THR A 29 -1.37 -8.45 -0.47
CA THR A 29 -1.58 -8.10 -1.88
C THR A 29 -2.31 -6.77 -2.01
N PRO A 30 -2.27 -6.11 -3.18
CA PRO A 30 -3.09 -4.93 -3.41
C PRO A 30 -4.59 -5.21 -3.22
N LYS A 31 -5.08 -6.39 -3.64
CA LYS A 31 -6.46 -6.82 -3.42
C LYS A 31 -6.82 -6.81 -1.93
N GLU A 32 -6.01 -7.49 -1.11
CA GLU A 32 -6.22 -7.53 0.35
C GLU A 32 -6.18 -6.13 0.98
N MET A 33 -5.31 -5.23 0.52
CA MET A 33 -5.27 -3.85 1.02
C MET A 33 -6.63 -3.16 0.84
N PHE A 34 -7.21 -3.22 -0.36
CA PHE A 34 -8.51 -2.60 -0.64
C PHE A 34 -9.67 -3.32 0.05
N GLU A 35 -9.62 -4.66 0.18
CA GLU A 35 -10.63 -5.43 0.92
C GLU A 35 -10.65 -5.06 2.41
N ILE A 36 -9.48 -4.96 3.04
CA ILE A 36 -9.32 -4.58 4.45
C ILE A 36 -9.81 -3.14 4.68
N GLY A 37 -9.49 -2.22 3.77
CA GLY A 37 -9.93 -0.83 3.84
C GLY A 37 -8.75 0.14 4.04
N ILE A 38 -8.49 0.92 2.99
CA ILE A 38 -7.39 1.89 2.92
C ILE A 38 -7.84 3.20 2.28
N MET A 39 -7.06 4.27 2.53
CA MET A 39 -7.20 5.57 1.85
C MET A 39 -8.61 6.18 1.92
N GLY A 40 -9.37 5.84 2.96
CA GLY A 40 -10.74 6.28 3.16
C GLY A 40 -11.66 6.00 1.97
N GLY A 41 -11.38 4.94 1.21
CA GLY A 41 -12.13 4.58 0.00
C GLY A 41 -11.94 5.48 -1.20
N SER A 42 -11.01 6.45 -1.11
CA SER A 42 -10.86 7.54 -2.07
C SER A 42 -9.61 7.42 -2.95
N TYR A 43 -8.90 6.29 -2.91
CA TYR A 43 -7.61 6.18 -3.59
C TYR A 43 -7.69 6.37 -5.10
N PHE A 44 -8.65 5.72 -5.78
CA PHE A 44 -8.86 5.83 -7.23
C PHE A 44 -9.98 6.83 -7.58
N ARG A 45 -10.21 7.83 -6.74
CA ARG A 45 -11.11 8.96 -7.02
C ARG A 45 -10.71 9.72 -8.27
N GLU A 46 -11.58 10.56 -8.80
CA GLU A 46 -11.18 11.45 -9.89
C GLU A 46 -10.21 12.50 -9.35
N ILE A 47 -9.06 12.66 -10.02
CA ILE A 47 -8.04 13.63 -9.64
C ILE A 47 -7.61 14.45 -10.85
N LYS A 48 -7.27 15.71 -10.63
CA LYS A 48 -6.68 16.59 -11.65
C LYS A 48 -5.25 16.91 -11.25
N SER A 49 -4.30 16.66 -12.16
CA SER A 49 -2.89 16.99 -11.90
C SER A 49 -2.71 18.50 -11.71
N PRO A 50 -2.11 18.96 -10.61
CA PRO A 50 -1.79 20.38 -10.47
C PRO A 50 -0.73 20.82 -11.49
N LYS A 51 0.15 19.90 -11.92
CA LYS A 51 1.28 20.14 -12.84
C LYS A 51 0.84 20.12 -14.30
N THR A 52 0.22 19.02 -14.75
CA THR A 52 -0.11 18.81 -16.17
C THR A 52 -1.55 19.18 -16.53
N LYS A 53 -2.39 19.50 -15.53
CA LYS A 53 -3.84 19.71 -15.66
C LYS A 53 -4.63 18.51 -16.21
N LYS A 54 -3.98 17.37 -16.45
CA LYS A 54 -4.62 16.12 -16.88
C LYS A 54 -5.52 15.56 -15.79
N THR A 55 -6.70 15.09 -16.18
CA THR A 55 -7.63 14.40 -15.30
C THR A 55 -7.43 12.89 -15.39
N TYR A 56 -7.31 12.23 -14.24
CA TYR A 56 -7.25 10.79 -14.13
C TYR A 56 -8.51 10.28 -13.42
N LYS A 57 -9.15 9.28 -14.02
CA LYS A 57 -10.37 8.64 -13.49
C LYS A 57 -10.45 7.19 -13.92
N ASN A 58 -11.18 6.36 -13.16
CA ASN A 58 -11.42 4.95 -13.49
C ASN A 58 -10.16 4.06 -13.62
N HIS A 59 -9.01 4.47 -13.08
CA HIS A 59 -7.77 3.69 -13.16
C HIS A 59 -7.88 2.30 -12.50
N HIS A 60 -8.73 2.16 -11.48
CA HIS A 60 -9.02 0.88 -10.82
C HIS A 60 -9.50 -0.21 -11.80
N LYS A 61 -10.17 0.15 -12.91
CA LYS A 61 -10.70 -0.80 -13.91
C LYS A 61 -9.62 -1.62 -14.63
N LYS A 62 -8.35 -1.18 -14.59
CA LYS A 62 -7.21 -1.93 -15.13
C LYS A 62 -6.90 -3.20 -14.34
N PHE A 63 -7.35 -3.26 -13.08
CA PHE A 63 -7.00 -4.31 -12.13
C PHE A 63 -8.18 -5.25 -11.93
N LYS A 64 -8.23 -6.35 -12.70
CA LYS A 64 -9.33 -7.35 -12.60
C LYS A 64 -9.56 -7.86 -11.17
N PHE A 65 -8.49 -7.93 -10.35
CA PHE A 65 -8.60 -8.35 -8.95
C PHE A 65 -9.36 -7.38 -8.05
N LEU A 66 -9.65 -6.15 -8.51
CA LEU A 66 -10.47 -5.16 -7.82
C LEU A 66 -11.95 -5.19 -8.24
N ASN A 67 -12.34 -5.96 -9.25
CA ASN A 67 -13.70 -5.93 -9.81
C ASN A 67 -14.80 -6.26 -8.78
N ASN A 68 -14.49 -7.09 -7.79
CA ASN A 68 -15.43 -7.50 -6.74
C ASN A 68 -15.34 -6.63 -5.47
N ILE A 69 -14.55 -5.56 -5.49
CA ILE A 69 -14.45 -4.61 -4.38
C ILE A 69 -15.44 -3.48 -4.62
N SER A 70 -16.25 -3.17 -3.61
CA SER A 70 -17.23 -2.06 -3.68
C SER A 70 -16.57 -0.74 -4.10
N LYS A 71 -17.25 0.01 -4.96
CA LYS A 71 -16.82 1.35 -5.39
C LYS A 71 -16.56 2.30 -4.22
N GLU A 72 -17.28 2.14 -3.11
CA GLU A 72 -17.09 2.94 -1.90
C GLU A 72 -15.68 2.79 -1.33
N LYS A 73 -15.05 1.62 -1.49
CA LYS A 73 -13.66 1.37 -1.06
C LYS A 73 -12.61 1.78 -2.10
N LEU A 74 -13.02 2.23 -3.28
CA LEU A 74 -12.12 2.49 -4.41
C LEU A 74 -12.15 3.95 -4.90
N THR A 75 -13.33 4.51 -5.11
CA THR A 75 -13.52 5.74 -5.91
C THR A 75 -14.35 6.80 -5.22
N LYS A 76 -14.51 6.76 -3.89
CA LYS A 76 -15.21 7.82 -3.16
C LYS A 76 -14.49 9.15 -3.38
N GLN A 77 -15.21 10.21 -3.74
CA GLN A 77 -14.56 11.49 -4.03
C GLN A 77 -13.97 12.15 -2.78
N THR A 78 -14.68 12.00 -1.66
CA THR A 78 -14.27 12.51 -0.35
C THR A 78 -13.73 11.36 0.49
N TYR A 79 -12.60 11.60 1.16
CA TYR A 79 -11.99 10.64 2.08
C TYR A 79 -12.92 10.37 3.25
N ASP A 80 -13.18 9.08 3.52
CA ASP A 80 -13.98 8.66 4.66
C ASP A 80 -13.18 7.75 5.57
N LYS A 81 -12.73 8.28 6.72
CA LYS A 81 -11.92 7.52 7.68
C LYS A 81 -12.60 6.25 8.17
N ASN A 82 -13.93 6.15 8.13
CA ASN A 82 -14.65 4.96 8.61
C ASN A 82 -14.49 3.76 7.66
N ILE A 83 -14.06 3.99 6.43
CA ILE A 83 -13.72 2.95 5.46
C ILE A 83 -12.35 2.33 5.78
N ASN A 84 -11.45 3.09 6.41
CA ASN A 84 -10.18 2.55 6.85
C ASN A 84 -10.40 1.53 7.97
N PHE A 85 -9.65 0.43 7.92
CA PHE A 85 -9.72 -0.63 8.93
C PHE A 85 -9.52 -0.10 10.36
N TYR A 86 -8.54 0.78 10.58
CA TYR A 86 -8.28 1.37 11.90
C TYR A 86 -9.10 2.63 12.19
N LYS A 87 -10.06 3.01 11.33
CA LYS A 87 -10.97 4.16 11.51
C LYS A 87 -10.27 5.51 11.74
N VAL A 88 -9.05 5.67 11.25
CA VAL A 88 -8.23 6.88 11.39
C VAL A 88 -7.79 7.39 10.02
N GLU A 89 -7.72 8.71 9.87
CA GLU A 89 -7.18 9.33 8.67
C GLU A 89 -5.66 9.43 8.74
N VAL A 90 -4.97 8.90 7.72
CA VAL A 90 -3.53 9.00 7.57
C VAL A 90 -3.15 9.23 6.11
N GLY A 91 -1.97 9.80 5.90
CA GLY A 91 -1.48 10.22 4.59
C GLY A 91 -1.35 11.73 4.50
N THR A 92 -1.03 12.21 3.32
CA THR A 92 -0.96 13.62 2.96
C THR A 92 -1.69 13.80 1.64
N SER A 93 -1.97 15.05 1.24
CA SER A 93 -2.70 15.32 0.00
C SER A 93 -1.95 14.87 -1.26
N TYR A 94 -2.70 14.76 -2.36
CA TYR A 94 -2.15 14.46 -3.69
C TYR A 94 -1.15 15.55 -4.13
N GLU A 95 -1.48 16.81 -3.86
CA GLU A 95 -0.65 17.98 -4.14
C GLU A 95 0.68 17.91 -3.38
N PHE A 96 0.65 17.45 -2.12
CA PHE A 96 1.87 17.22 -1.34
C PHE A 96 2.73 16.09 -1.93
N TRP A 97 2.12 15.00 -2.39
CA TRP A 97 2.89 13.93 -3.03
C TRP A 97 3.53 14.39 -4.34
N MET A 98 2.83 15.21 -5.11
CA MET A 98 3.35 15.85 -6.32
C MET A 98 4.52 16.78 -5.99
N SER A 99 4.40 17.65 -4.97
CA SER A 99 5.48 18.58 -4.60
C SER A 99 6.74 17.89 -4.06
N LYS A 100 6.61 16.67 -3.54
CA LYS A 100 7.74 15.83 -3.11
C LYS A 100 8.30 14.94 -4.22
N ASN A 101 7.84 15.07 -5.47
CA ASN A 101 8.21 14.20 -6.59
C ASN A 101 8.05 12.70 -6.25
N TRP A 102 6.99 12.38 -5.48
CA TRP A 102 6.71 10.99 -5.10
C TRP A 102 5.92 10.23 -6.16
N ILE A 103 5.34 10.95 -7.12
CA ILE A 103 4.48 10.44 -8.19
C ILE A 103 5.17 10.67 -9.52
N LYS A 104 5.36 9.59 -10.29
CA LYS A 104 5.68 9.67 -11.71
C LYS A 104 4.39 9.50 -12.50
N GLU A 105 3.79 10.61 -12.89
CA GLU A 105 2.46 10.63 -13.54
C GLU A 105 2.38 9.84 -14.85
N GLU A 106 3.51 9.72 -15.55
CA GLU A 106 3.63 8.95 -16.80
C GLU A 106 3.35 7.45 -16.59
N TYR A 107 3.70 6.90 -15.42
CA TYR A 107 3.49 5.50 -15.07
C TYR A 107 2.28 5.31 -14.16
N ASP A 108 2.28 6.00 -13.02
CA ASP A 108 1.36 5.78 -11.91
C ASP A 108 0.88 7.10 -11.33
N PRO A 109 -0.10 7.78 -11.96
CA PRO A 109 -0.59 9.08 -11.50
C PRO A 109 -1.23 9.06 -10.12
N TYR A 110 -1.60 7.91 -9.56
CA TYR A 110 -2.05 7.79 -8.17
C TYR A 110 -0.91 7.46 -7.18
N GLY A 111 0.30 7.20 -7.68
CA GLY A 111 1.49 6.95 -6.88
C GLY A 111 1.65 5.51 -6.39
N TRP A 112 2.13 5.37 -5.16
CA TRP A 112 2.65 4.11 -4.59
C TRP A 112 1.70 2.90 -4.69
N ILE A 113 0.42 3.02 -4.32
CA ILE A 113 -0.48 1.85 -4.31
C ILE A 113 -0.84 1.44 -5.75
N GLN A 114 -0.99 2.39 -6.67
CA GLN A 114 -1.16 2.07 -8.11
C GLN A 114 0.10 1.42 -8.67
N TRP A 115 1.28 1.91 -8.33
CA TRP A 115 2.54 1.26 -8.68
C TRP A 115 2.55 -0.18 -8.16
N TYR A 116 2.15 -0.41 -6.90
CA TYR A 116 2.12 -1.76 -6.33
C TYR A 116 1.09 -2.66 -7.05
N CYS A 117 -0.08 -2.14 -7.42
CA CYS A 117 -1.07 -2.88 -8.21
C CYS A 117 -0.48 -3.36 -9.55
N ASN A 118 0.21 -2.47 -10.26
CA ASN A 118 0.83 -2.75 -11.54
C ASN A 118 2.04 -3.70 -11.41
N PHE A 119 2.90 -3.46 -10.43
CA PHE A 119 4.06 -4.29 -10.14
C PHE A 119 3.64 -5.72 -9.78
N TYR A 120 2.57 -5.86 -8.99
CA TYR A 120 1.97 -7.15 -8.65
C TYR A 120 1.44 -7.90 -9.88
N GLN A 121 0.95 -7.20 -10.91
CA GLN A 121 0.55 -7.79 -12.20
C GLN A 121 1.72 -8.10 -13.14
N GLY A 122 2.96 -7.83 -12.72
CA GLY A 122 4.16 -8.11 -13.52
C GLY A 122 4.67 -6.94 -14.36
N ARG A 123 4.06 -5.74 -14.29
CA ARG A 123 4.65 -4.55 -14.93
C ARG A 123 5.98 -4.22 -14.25
N ARG A 124 6.99 -3.87 -15.06
CA ARG A 124 8.28 -3.34 -14.61
C ARG A 124 8.60 -2.03 -15.32
N THR A 125 9.15 -1.06 -14.60
CA THR A 125 9.58 0.25 -15.12
C THR A 125 10.82 0.76 -14.40
N ASP A 126 11.40 1.85 -14.91
CA ASP A 126 12.53 2.53 -14.28
C ASP A 126 12.25 3.04 -12.84
N ASP A 127 10.98 3.08 -12.44
CA ASP A 127 10.54 3.60 -11.14
C ASP A 127 10.57 2.55 -10.03
N ASP A 128 10.72 1.26 -10.40
CA ASP A 128 10.61 0.13 -9.48
C ASP A 128 11.63 0.24 -8.34
N LEU A 129 12.89 0.51 -8.65
CA LEU A 129 13.94 0.67 -7.65
C LEU A 129 13.63 1.80 -6.65
N ARG A 130 13.08 2.92 -7.13
CA ARG A 130 12.71 4.04 -6.25
C ARG A 130 11.58 3.64 -5.32
N GLN A 131 10.54 2.99 -5.83
CA GLN A 131 9.36 2.61 -5.06
C GLN A 131 9.70 1.50 -4.05
N ILE A 132 10.48 0.50 -4.44
CA ILE A 132 10.99 -0.55 -3.54
C ILE A 132 11.85 0.06 -2.44
N ASN A 133 12.73 1.02 -2.76
CA ASN A 133 13.54 1.69 -1.75
C ASN A 133 12.69 2.52 -0.76
N ARG A 134 11.62 3.18 -1.23
CA ARG A 134 10.66 3.85 -0.34
C ARG A 134 9.98 2.85 0.59
N TRP A 135 9.50 1.73 0.05
CA TRP A 135 8.93 0.65 0.84
C TRP A 135 9.91 0.12 1.89
N LYS A 136 11.17 -0.14 1.51
CA LYS A 136 12.22 -0.61 2.44
C LYS A 136 12.43 0.36 3.59
N LYS A 137 12.50 1.67 3.31
CA LYS A 137 12.65 2.73 4.31
C LYS A 137 11.42 2.92 5.20
N SER A 138 10.22 2.62 4.70
CA SER A 138 8.97 2.78 5.44
C SER A 138 8.61 1.54 6.26
N THR A 139 8.58 0.36 5.64
CA THR A 139 8.00 -0.88 6.21
C THR A 139 8.87 -2.13 6.01
N GLY A 140 9.99 -2.02 5.29
CA GLY A 140 10.96 -3.11 5.19
C GLY A 140 11.55 -3.52 6.54
N PRO A 141 12.45 -4.53 6.58
CA PRO A 141 13.04 -5.02 7.84
C PRO A 141 13.74 -3.94 8.69
N LYS A 142 14.26 -2.89 8.05
CA LYS A 142 14.84 -1.70 8.71
C LYS A 142 13.95 -0.45 8.59
N GLY A 143 12.68 -0.65 8.25
CA GLY A 143 11.74 0.41 7.93
C GLY A 143 11.30 1.18 9.17
N ARG A 144 11.25 2.51 9.06
CA ARG A 144 10.91 3.45 10.14
C ARG A 144 9.61 3.07 10.84
N PHE A 145 8.52 2.91 10.08
CA PHE A 145 7.19 2.69 10.66
C PHE A 145 7.06 1.31 11.27
N ARG A 146 7.63 0.30 10.62
CA ARG A 146 7.59 -1.09 11.11
C ARG A 146 8.35 -1.22 12.43
N ASN A 147 9.56 -0.67 12.51
CA ASN A 147 10.38 -0.74 13.71
C ASN A 147 9.81 0.13 14.84
N GLN A 148 9.24 1.28 14.51
CA GLN A 148 8.51 2.10 15.48
C GLN A 148 7.35 1.32 16.11
N LEU A 149 6.55 0.60 15.31
CA LEU A 149 5.45 -0.20 15.83
C LEU A 149 5.95 -1.41 16.61
N GLN A 150 6.98 -2.11 16.13
CA GLN A 150 7.55 -3.28 16.82
C GLN A 150 8.03 -2.91 18.23
N ARG A 151 8.74 -1.80 18.38
CA ARG A 151 9.17 -1.30 19.70
C ARG A 151 7.97 -1.10 20.63
N LYS A 152 6.87 -0.52 20.12
CA LYS A 152 5.66 -0.29 20.89
C LYS A 152 4.91 -1.58 21.25
N ILE A 153 4.88 -2.56 20.36
CA ILE A 153 4.33 -3.89 20.65
C ILE A 153 5.13 -4.58 21.76
N ASN A 154 6.46 -4.48 21.72
CA ASN A 154 7.33 -5.07 22.73
C ASN A 154 7.20 -4.37 24.09
N GLU A 155 7.19 -3.03 24.09
CA GLU A 155 7.01 -2.19 25.29
C GLU A 155 5.70 -2.51 26.02
N VAL A 156 4.61 -2.73 25.28
CA VAL A 156 3.31 -3.09 25.86
C VAL A 156 3.19 -4.60 26.12
N GLY A 157 4.08 -5.42 25.57
CA GLY A 157 4.01 -6.88 25.67
C GLY A 157 2.83 -7.52 24.94
N SER A 158 2.15 -6.81 24.04
CA SER A 158 1.03 -7.35 23.24
C SER A 158 0.89 -6.68 21.87
N ASN A 159 0.44 -7.44 20.86
CA ASN A 159 0.07 -6.90 19.54
C ASN A 159 -1.42 -6.49 19.49
N ASN A 160 -1.87 -5.69 20.46
CA ASN A 160 -3.25 -5.21 20.48
C ASN A 160 -3.47 -4.16 19.38
N GLU A 161 -4.48 -4.38 18.53
CA GLU A 161 -4.83 -3.52 17.38
C GLU A 161 -5.23 -2.10 17.76
N LYS A 162 -5.67 -1.88 19.01
CA LYS A 162 -6.03 -0.56 19.54
C LYS A 162 -4.81 0.36 19.75
N ILE A 163 -3.60 -0.19 19.76
CA ILE A 163 -2.38 0.55 20.05
C ILE A 163 -1.81 1.16 18.74
N TYR A 164 -1.58 2.47 18.72
CA TYR A 164 -1.06 3.24 17.57
C TYR A 164 -1.81 3.02 16.24
N PRO A 165 -3.14 3.20 16.19
CA PRO A 165 -3.95 2.94 14.99
C PRO A 165 -3.48 3.71 13.75
N ARG A 166 -2.99 4.94 13.91
CA ARG A 166 -2.43 5.74 12.80
C ARG A 166 -1.19 5.10 12.18
N LEU A 167 -0.30 4.56 13.01
CA LEU A 167 0.91 3.89 12.53
C LEU A 167 0.57 2.57 11.84
N ARG A 168 -0.39 1.82 12.38
CA ARG A 168 -0.89 0.59 11.78
C ARG A 168 -1.59 0.82 10.43
N GLN A 169 -2.43 1.85 10.34
CA GLN A 169 -3.06 2.25 9.06
C GLN A 169 -2.01 2.70 8.04
N THR A 170 -0.98 3.42 8.50
CA THR A 170 0.15 3.81 7.64
C THR A 170 0.87 2.59 7.07
N LEU A 171 1.18 1.59 7.90
CA LEU A 171 1.78 0.33 7.45
C LEU A 171 0.88 -0.42 6.46
N LEU A 172 -0.42 -0.43 6.70
CA LEU A 172 -1.39 -1.04 5.79
C LEU A 172 -1.36 -0.37 4.41
N HIS A 173 -1.28 0.97 4.35
CA HIS A 173 -1.10 1.71 3.08
C HIS A 173 0.21 1.37 2.36
N TRP A 174 1.22 0.91 3.10
CA TRP A 174 2.51 0.44 2.57
C TRP A 174 2.54 -1.08 2.28
N GLY A 175 1.39 -1.76 2.25
CA GLY A 175 1.33 -3.20 1.94
C GLY A 175 1.85 -4.08 3.08
N PHE A 176 1.68 -3.63 4.32
CA PHE A 176 2.07 -4.39 5.51
C PHE A 176 0.94 -4.45 6.55
N ASP A 177 0.35 -5.63 6.71
CA ASP A 177 -0.61 -5.94 7.75
C ASP A 177 0.10 -6.22 9.08
N SER A 178 -0.02 -5.27 10.00
CA SER A 178 0.61 -5.31 11.32
C SER A 178 -0.04 -6.29 12.29
N ARG A 179 -1.24 -6.81 12.00
CA ARG A 179 -1.92 -7.81 12.85
C ARG A 179 -1.14 -9.13 12.90
N LYS A 180 -0.34 -9.39 11.86
CA LYS A 180 0.53 -10.57 11.74
C LYS A 180 1.84 -10.44 12.53
N MET A 181 2.11 -9.28 13.16
CA MET A 181 3.30 -9.08 14.00
C MET A 181 3.19 -9.85 15.32
N LYS A 182 4.35 -10.15 15.92
CA LYS A 182 4.45 -10.81 17.22
C LYS A 182 5.24 -9.93 18.17
N VAL A 183 5.04 -10.15 19.47
CA VAL A 183 5.93 -9.61 20.51
C VAL A 183 7.29 -10.30 20.34
N ASN A 184 8.35 -9.52 20.21
CA ASN A 184 9.71 -10.04 20.28
C ASN A 184 10.13 -9.90 21.73
N LYS A 185 10.43 -11.03 22.38
CA LYS A 185 11.10 -11.05 23.68
C LYS A 185 12.57 -10.77 23.47
#